data_AF-A0A9E0YU66-F1
#
_entry.id   AF-A0A9E0YU66-F1
#
_cell.length_a   1.000
_cell.length_b   1.000
_cell.length_c   1.000
_cell.angle_alpha   90.00
_cell.angle_beta   90.00
_cell.angle_gamma   90.00
#
_symmetry.space_group_name_H-M   'P 1'
#
loop_
_entity.id
_entity.type
_entity.pdbx_description
1 polymer ?
#
loop_
_entity_poly.entity_id
_entity_poly.type
_entity_poly.pdbx_seq_one_letter_code
_entity_poly.pdbx_strand_id
1 'polypeptide(L)'
;MFQTAPGVTIPFPEKIQEQFQVYEGQSIQANISFEKLKFLLTEFYQSLPEPLFFVLQLPLSIQEERQLGYDKILHQEVCYLDGQTRNQIDSILNSYGEILLEDGISQFAIASHVNHEEIFIQKYKLTDLYSLSPRHFIPLLQRYGITETDHLFTVWDTFSQETPGECRRISMKGLDVYDIAERLKEQGMYRAKIIEY
;
A
#
# COMPACT_ATOMS: atom_id res chain seq x y z
N MET A 1 -16.58 -4.38 12.47
CA MET A 1 -15.32 -4.26 13.25
C MET A 1 -14.20 -4.25 12.24
N PHE A 2 -13.27 -3.28 12.32
CA PHE A 2 -12.15 -3.16 11.40
C PHE A 2 -11.32 -4.46 11.37
N GLN A 3 -10.92 -4.91 10.18
CA GLN A 3 -10.10 -6.11 9.99
C GLN A 3 -8.73 -5.75 9.44
N THR A 4 -7.67 -6.21 10.09
CA THR A 4 -6.30 -6.04 9.62
C THR A 4 -5.89 -7.15 8.66
N ALA A 5 -4.88 -6.88 7.83
CA ALA A 5 -4.23 -7.91 7.02
C ALA A 5 -3.54 -8.96 7.91
N PRO A 6 -3.41 -10.23 7.47
CA PRO A 6 -2.71 -11.28 8.21
C PRO A 6 -1.30 -10.93 8.67
N GLY A 7 -0.55 -10.16 7.88
CA GLY A 7 0.78 -9.66 8.21
C GLY A 7 0.81 -8.45 9.16
N VAL A 8 -0.35 -7.97 9.62
CA VAL A 8 -0.49 -6.76 10.42
C VAL A 8 -1.18 -7.05 11.75
N THR A 9 -0.49 -6.70 12.84
CA THR A 9 -1.05 -6.67 14.19
C THR A 9 -1.03 -5.24 14.70
N ILE A 10 -2.18 -4.73 15.16
CA ILE A 10 -2.28 -3.40 15.78
C ILE A 10 -2.88 -3.53 17.18
N PRO A 11 -2.49 -2.67 18.13
CA PRO A 11 -3.21 -2.54 19.39
C PRO A 11 -4.54 -1.83 19.19
N PHE A 12 -5.53 -2.22 19.99
CA PHE A 12 -6.87 -1.62 20.04
C PHE A 12 -7.58 -1.52 18.66
N PRO A 13 -7.64 -2.60 17.86
CA PRO A 13 -8.30 -2.55 16.54
C PRO A 13 -9.78 -2.14 16.62
N GLU A 14 -10.44 -2.35 17.76
CA GLU A 14 -11.81 -1.92 18.03
C GLU A 14 -11.99 -0.39 18.03
N LYS A 15 -10.91 0.39 18.17
CA LYS A 15 -10.94 1.86 18.07
C LYS A 15 -10.87 2.37 16.64
N ILE A 16 -10.42 1.53 15.70
CA ILE A 16 -10.30 1.90 14.30
C ILE A 16 -11.66 1.76 13.62
N GLN A 17 -12.10 2.84 12.98
CA GLN A 17 -13.33 2.88 12.20
C GLN A 17 -13.00 2.98 10.71
N GLU A 18 -13.86 2.40 9.88
CA GLU A 18 -13.79 2.52 8.42
C GLU A 18 -14.26 3.92 8.00
N GLN A 19 -13.31 4.84 8.01
CA GLN A 19 -13.50 6.23 7.72
C GLN A 19 -12.41 6.74 6.79
N PHE A 20 -12.67 7.90 6.20
CA PHE A 20 -11.68 8.60 5.40
C PHE A 20 -11.72 10.11 5.68
N GLN A 21 -10.57 10.76 5.52
CA GLN A 21 -10.42 12.21 5.62
C GLN A 21 -9.92 12.76 4.29
N VAL A 22 -10.50 13.87 3.86
CA VAL A 22 -10.14 14.57 2.62
C VAL A 22 -9.11 15.65 2.92
N TYR A 23 -8.00 15.64 2.19
CA TYR A 23 -7.01 16.71 2.14
C TYR A 23 -7.14 17.42 0.78
N GLU A 24 -7.84 18.56 0.78
CA GLU A 24 -8.18 19.27 -0.46
C GLU A 24 -6.97 19.57 -1.33
N GLY A 25 -7.10 19.27 -2.63
CA GLY A 25 -6.02 19.47 -3.60
C GLY A 25 -4.85 18.49 -3.48
N GLN A 26 -4.95 17.46 -2.62
CA GLN A 26 -3.85 16.53 -2.35
C GLN A 26 -4.27 15.06 -2.37
N SER A 27 -5.12 14.64 -1.43
CA SER A 27 -5.43 13.20 -1.26
C SER A 27 -6.68 12.94 -0.43
N ILE A 28 -7.10 11.68 -0.38
CA ILE A 28 -7.91 11.11 0.70
C ILE A 28 -7.06 10.09 1.43
N GLN A 29 -7.05 10.12 2.77
CA GLN A 29 -6.52 9.04 3.59
C GLN A 29 -7.68 8.23 4.17
N ALA A 30 -7.58 6.90 4.14
CA ALA A 30 -8.66 6.01 4.54
C ALA A 30 -8.20 4.79 5.35
N ASN A 31 -8.99 4.47 6.37
CA ASN A 31 -8.96 3.17 7.02
C ASN A 31 -9.89 2.21 6.25
N ILE A 32 -9.32 1.21 5.59
CA ILE A 32 -10.06 0.23 4.80
C ILE A 32 -9.82 -1.15 5.39
N SER A 33 -10.89 -1.87 5.75
CA SER A 33 -10.73 -3.23 6.26
C SER A 33 -10.18 -4.16 5.18
N PHE A 34 -9.34 -5.10 5.59
CA PHE A 34 -8.57 -5.97 4.72
C PHE A 34 -9.42 -6.67 3.63
N GLU A 35 -10.61 -7.16 3.97
CA GLU A 35 -11.50 -7.85 3.05
C GLU A 35 -12.01 -6.97 1.89
N LYS A 36 -11.93 -5.63 2.04
CA LYS A 36 -12.37 -4.66 1.02
C LYS A 36 -11.23 -4.15 0.15
N LEU A 37 -9.98 -4.25 0.62
CA LEU A 37 -8.81 -3.64 -0.03
C LEU A 37 -8.66 -4.09 -1.49
N LYS A 38 -8.72 -5.40 -1.77
CA LYS A 38 -8.54 -5.91 -3.13
C LYS A 38 -9.56 -5.32 -4.10
N PHE A 39 -10.83 -5.31 -3.70
CA PHE A 39 -11.92 -4.84 -4.57
C PHE A 39 -11.82 -3.33 -4.81
N LEU A 40 -11.58 -2.55 -3.75
CA LEU A 40 -11.46 -1.10 -3.87
C LEU A 40 -10.23 -0.71 -4.71
N LEU A 41 -9.10 -1.36 -4.47
CA LEU A 41 -7.89 -1.21 -5.28
C LEU A 41 -8.18 -1.47 -6.75
N THR A 42 -8.85 -2.59 -7.07
CA THR A 42 -9.24 -2.92 -8.44
C THR A 42 -10.17 -1.89 -9.07
N GLU A 43 -11.24 -1.47 -8.40
CA GLU A 43 -12.12 -0.43 -8.94
C GLU A 43 -11.38 0.90 -9.16
N PHE A 44 -10.46 1.25 -8.27
CA PHE A 44 -9.67 2.47 -8.37
C PHE A 44 -8.81 2.48 -9.64
N TYR A 45 -7.86 1.54 -9.79
CA TYR A 45 -6.93 1.62 -10.92
C TYR A 45 -7.62 1.32 -12.26
N GLN A 46 -8.72 0.58 -12.27
CA GLN A 46 -9.50 0.35 -13.49
C GLN A 46 -10.13 1.66 -14.01
N SER A 47 -10.45 2.59 -13.11
CA SER A 47 -10.96 3.92 -13.48
C SER A 47 -9.90 4.87 -14.03
N LEU A 48 -8.62 4.60 -13.76
CA LEU A 48 -7.52 5.48 -14.16
C LEU A 48 -7.23 5.40 -15.66
N PRO A 49 -6.83 6.51 -16.30
CA PRO A 49 -6.33 6.49 -17.67
C PRO A 49 -4.96 5.79 -17.77
N GLU A 50 -4.76 5.02 -18.83
CA GLU A 50 -3.48 4.41 -19.17
C GLU A 50 -2.52 5.42 -19.83
N PRO A 51 -1.19 5.19 -19.79
CA PRO A 51 -0.54 4.06 -19.12
C PRO A 51 -0.46 4.23 -17.60
N LEU A 52 -0.49 3.11 -16.89
CA LEU A 52 -0.30 3.02 -15.45
C LEU A 52 1.15 2.71 -15.11
N PHE A 53 1.52 2.91 -13.85
CA PHE A 53 2.75 2.37 -13.28
C PHE A 53 2.48 1.73 -11.92
N PHE A 54 3.27 0.71 -11.61
CA PHE A 54 3.24 0.01 -10.34
C PHE A 54 4.50 0.35 -9.55
N VAL A 55 4.33 0.73 -8.29
CA VAL A 55 5.43 1.02 -7.36
C VAL A 55 5.43 -0.04 -6.28
N LEU A 56 6.60 -0.59 -5.96
CA LEU A 56 6.80 -1.49 -4.83
C LEU A 56 7.85 -0.89 -3.89
N GLN A 57 7.51 -0.79 -2.61
CA GLN A 57 8.42 -0.35 -1.56
C GLN A 57 8.62 -1.47 -0.55
N LEU A 58 9.88 -1.83 -0.33
CA LEU A 58 10.28 -2.90 0.57
C LEU A 58 11.42 -2.44 1.49
N PRO A 59 11.43 -2.88 2.76
CA PRO A 59 12.61 -2.73 3.61
C PRO A 59 13.83 -3.36 2.93
N LEU A 60 15.00 -2.75 3.10
CA LEU A 60 16.24 -3.37 2.64
C LEU A 60 16.55 -4.63 3.47
N SER A 61 17.29 -5.55 2.85
CA SER A 61 17.86 -6.67 3.60
C SER A 61 18.91 -6.18 4.60
N ILE A 62 19.09 -6.89 5.71
CA ILE A 62 20.15 -6.55 6.68
C ILE A 62 21.56 -6.57 6.05
N GLN A 63 21.75 -7.30 4.95
CA GLN A 63 23.01 -7.32 4.22
C GLN A 63 23.24 -6.02 3.47
N GLU A 64 22.22 -5.47 2.81
CA GLU A 64 22.27 -4.17 2.15
C GLU A 64 22.42 -3.03 3.18
N GLU A 65 21.72 -3.09 4.30
CA GLU A 65 21.86 -2.12 5.40
C GLU A 65 23.30 -2.05 5.91
N ARG A 66 23.95 -3.20 6.08
CA ARG A 66 25.36 -3.26 6.50
C ARG A 66 26.30 -2.66 5.47
N GLN A 67 25.98 -2.76 4.17
CA GLN A 67 26.75 -2.08 3.13
C GLN A 67 26.61 -0.55 3.21
N LEU A 68 25.48 -0.06 3.75
CA LEU A 68 25.24 1.34 4.05
C LEU A 68 25.80 1.78 5.43
N GLY A 69 26.36 0.85 6.21
CA GLY A 69 26.94 1.12 7.53
C GLY A 69 25.96 1.00 8.71
N TYR A 70 24.83 0.32 8.53
CA TYR A 70 23.80 0.15 9.57
C TYR A 70 23.65 -1.31 10.01
N ASP A 71 23.45 -1.52 11.32
CA ASP A 71 23.20 -2.84 11.92
C ASP A 71 21.71 -3.14 12.15
N LYS A 72 20.83 -2.26 11.67
CA LYS A 72 19.37 -2.37 11.76
C LYS A 72 18.75 -1.91 10.44
N ILE A 73 17.52 -2.36 10.20
CA ILE A 73 16.75 -1.99 9.01
C ILE A 73 16.21 -0.56 9.21
N LEU A 74 16.72 0.37 8.41
CA LEU A 74 16.43 1.81 8.43
C LEU A 74 16.04 2.36 7.06
N HIS A 75 16.24 1.58 6.01
CA HIS A 75 16.02 2.00 4.66
C HIS A 75 15.00 1.09 3.96
N GLN A 76 14.41 1.64 2.91
CA GLN A 76 13.56 0.95 1.97
C GLN A 76 14.06 1.18 0.55
N GLU A 77 13.98 0.16 -0.28
CA GLU A 77 14.04 0.37 -1.73
C GLU A 77 12.67 0.78 -2.26
N VAL A 78 12.67 1.70 -3.22
CA VAL A 78 11.49 2.08 -4.00
C VAL A 78 11.73 1.66 -5.44
N CYS A 79 10.92 0.73 -5.92
CA CYS A 79 11.01 0.13 -7.24
C CYS A 79 9.81 0.52 -8.11
N TYR A 80 10.05 0.79 -9.38
CA TYR A 80 9.04 1.21 -10.35
C TYR A 80 8.94 0.22 -11.50
N LEU A 81 7.72 0.00 -11.97
CA LEU A 81 7.39 -0.70 -13.20
C LEU A 81 6.43 0.18 -14.01
N ASP A 82 6.99 0.95 -14.94
CA ASP A 82 6.31 1.99 -15.71
C ASP A 82 5.60 1.46 -16.96
N GLY A 83 4.70 2.26 -17.54
CA GLY A 83 4.17 2.00 -18.88
C GLY A 83 3.23 0.79 -18.99
N GLN A 84 2.59 0.40 -17.89
CA GLN A 84 1.73 -0.76 -17.80
C GLN A 84 0.31 -0.46 -18.32
N THR A 85 -0.27 -1.43 -19.01
CA THR A 85 -1.72 -1.49 -19.28
C THR A 85 -2.47 -2.00 -18.06
N ARG A 86 -3.78 -1.75 -17.98
CA ARG A 86 -4.67 -2.32 -16.96
C ARG A 86 -4.58 -3.84 -16.93
N ASN A 87 -4.52 -4.48 -18.08
CA ASN A 87 -4.37 -5.95 -18.17
C ASN A 87 -3.05 -6.46 -17.56
N GLN A 88 -1.96 -5.69 -17.67
CA GLN A 88 -0.69 -6.04 -17.04
C GLN A 88 -0.76 -5.86 -15.52
N ILE A 89 -1.38 -4.78 -15.04
CA ILE A 89 -1.67 -4.59 -13.61
C ILE A 89 -2.58 -5.71 -13.07
N ASP A 90 -3.61 -6.11 -13.81
CA ASP A 90 -4.47 -7.24 -13.47
C ASP A 90 -3.66 -8.54 -13.37
N SER A 91 -2.72 -8.77 -14.28
CA SER A 91 -1.84 -9.94 -14.24
C SER A 91 -0.97 -9.97 -12.98
N ILE A 92 -0.42 -8.82 -12.58
CA ILE A 92 0.37 -8.66 -11.34
C ILE A 92 -0.51 -8.96 -10.12
N LEU A 93 -1.69 -8.34 -10.02
CA LEU A 93 -2.57 -8.51 -8.85
C LEU A 93 -3.23 -9.89 -8.78
N ASN A 94 -3.49 -10.53 -9.92
CA ASN A 94 -3.97 -11.91 -9.95
C ASN A 94 -2.89 -12.90 -9.52
N SER A 95 -1.62 -12.63 -9.87
CA SER A 95 -0.50 -13.52 -9.53
C SER A 95 0.00 -13.32 -8.10
N TYR A 96 0.04 -12.07 -7.64
CA TYR A 96 0.78 -11.67 -6.43
C TYR A 96 -0.04 -10.82 -5.45
N GLY A 97 -1.24 -10.36 -5.85
CA GLY A 97 -2.03 -9.41 -5.05
C GLY A 97 -2.45 -9.95 -3.68
N GLU A 98 -2.63 -11.27 -3.53
CA GLU A 98 -2.90 -11.89 -2.23
C GLU A 98 -1.72 -11.67 -1.26
N ILE A 99 -0.50 -12.06 -1.66
CA ILE A 99 0.71 -11.85 -0.84
C ILE A 99 0.94 -10.35 -0.59
N LEU A 100 0.84 -9.49 -1.61
CA LEU A 100 1.07 -8.04 -1.46
C LEU A 100 0.10 -7.38 -0.47
N LEU A 101 -1.17 -7.82 -0.46
CA LEU A 101 -2.19 -7.28 0.44
C LEU A 101 -2.08 -7.88 1.85
N GLU A 102 -1.70 -9.15 1.97
CA GLU A 102 -1.57 -9.82 3.26
C GLU A 102 -0.29 -9.46 4.00
N ASP A 103 0.81 -9.26 3.28
CA ASP A 103 2.13 -9.01 3.82
C ASP A 103 2.19 -7.68 4.57
N GLY A 104 2.74 -7.66 5.79
CA GLY A 104 2.75 -6.47 6.63
C GLY A 104 3.83 -5.46 6.29
N ILE A 105 4.91 -5.88 5.62
CA ILE A 105 6.11 -5.06 5.42
C ILE A 105 6.11 -4.34 4.07
N SER A 106 5.41 -4.89 3.09
CA SER A 106 5.30 -4.34 1.74
C SER A 106 4.31 -3.18 1.69
N GLN A 107 4.73 -2.17 0.94
CA GLN A 107 3.90 -1.05 0.54
C GLN A 107 3.93 -1.01 -0.98
N PHE A 108 2.84 -0.66 -1.62
CA PHE A 108 2.80 -0.60 -3.07
C PHE A 108 1.75 0.39 -3.56
N ALA A 109 1.99 0.96 -4.73
CA ALA A 109 1.09 1.91 -5.35
C ALA A 109 0.78 1.54 -6.79
N ILE A 110 -0.40 1.96 -7.26
CA ILE A 110 -0.76 1.96 -8.67
C ILE A 110 -1.19 3.38 -9.02
N ALA A 111 -0.62 3.91 -10.09
CA ALA A 111 -0.84 5.29 -10.49
C ALA A 111 -0.91 5.44 -11.99
N SER A 112 -1.48 6.56 -12.45
CA SER A 112 -1.54 6.90 -13.87
C SER A 112 -0.45 7.91 -14.26
N HIS A 113 0.18 7.70 -15.42
CA HIS A 113 1.07 8.70 -16.00
C HIS A 113 0.32 9.90 -16.60
N VAL A 114 -1.00 9.82 -16.81
CA VAL A 114 -1.77 10.85 -17.51
C VAL A 114 -2.32 11.89 -16.55
N ASN A 115 -2.97 11.46 -15.47
CA ASN A 115 -3.58 12.36 -14.50
C ASN A 115 -2.87 12.39 -13.15
N HIS A 116 -1.81 11.58 -12.97
CA HIS A 116 -1.01 11.50 -11.75
C HIS A 116 -1.80 11.11 -10.49
N GLU A 117 -2.95 10.48 -10.66
CA GLU A 117 -3.71 9.92 -9.56
C GLU A 117 -3.13 8.57 -9.17
N GLU A 118 -3.08 8.30 -7.87
CA GLU A 118 -2.40 7.16 -7.28
C GLU A 118 -3.22 6.60 -6.11
N ILE A 119 -3.30 5.28 -6.02
CA ILE A 119 -3.66 4.60 -4.78
C ILE A 119 -2.39 4.02 -4.18
N PHE A 120 -2.08 4.40 -2.95
CA PHE A 120 -0.91 3.91 -2.22
C PHE A 120 -1.34 3.13 -0.98
N ILE A 121 -1.05 1.83 -0.98
CA ILE A 121 -1.23 0.95 0.15
C ILE A 121 0.05 0.98 0.98
N GLN A 122 -0.02 1.67 2.13
CA GLN A 122 1.14 1.92 2.99
C GLN A 122 1.33 0.82 4.03
N LYS A 123 2.37 0.99 4.85
CA LYS A 123 2.59 0.20 6.06
C LYS A 123 1.33 0.17 6.93
N TYR A 124 1.04 -0.98 7.54
CA TYR A 124 -0.22 -1.24 8.26
C TYR A 124 -1.50 -1.16 7.41
N LYS A 125 -1.36 -1.10 6.07
CA LYS A 125 -2.46 -1.00 5.09
C LYS A 125 -3.32 0.26 5.21
N LEU A 126 -2.78 1.31 5.83
CA LEU A 126 -3.33 2.64 5.67
C LEU A 126 -3.28 3.02 4.19
N THR A 127 -4.36 3.56 3.65
CA THR A 127 -4.49 3.76 2.20
C THR A 127 -4.67 5.24 1.90
N ASP A 128 -3.82 5.75 1.00
CA ASP A 128 -3.99 7.10 0.44
C ASP A 128 -4.46 7.00 -1.02
N LEU A 129 -5.41 7.86 -1.40
CA LEU A 129 -5.81 8.13 -2.78
C LEU A 129 -5.33 9.55 -3.14
N TYR A 130 -4.22 9.68 -3.86
CA TYR A 130 -3.68 10.97 -4.29
C TYR A 130 -4.40 11.49 -5.53
N SER A 131 -4.82 12.76 -5.49
CA SER A 131 -5.39 13.50 -6.62
C SER A 131 -5.46 14.99 -6.29
N LEU A 132 -5.30 15.84 -7.30
CA LEU A 132 -5.57 17.28 -7.17
C LEU A 132 -7.06 17.60 -7.02
N SER A 133 -7.94 16.63 -7.21
CA SER A 133 -9.40 16.77 -7.04
C SER A 133 -9.99 15.57 -6.30
N PRO A 134 -9.53 15.30 -5.07
CA PRO A 134 -9.73 14.01 -4.40
C PRO A 134 -11.21 13.68 -4.13
N ARG A 135 -12.07 14.70 -4.04
CA ARG A 135 -13.51 14.53 -3.78
C ARG A 135 -14.23 13.65 -4.79
N HIS A 136 -13.76 13.48 -6.02
CA HIS A 136 -14.44 12.58 -6.97
C HIS A 136 -14.29 11.09 -6.59
N PHE A 137 -13.38 10.73 -5.69
CA PHE A 137 -13.26 9.36 -5.16
C PHE A 137 -14.18 9.08 -3.98
N ILE A 138 -14.87 10.09 -3.44
CA ILE A 138 -15.83 9.90 -2.33
C ILE A 138 -16.91 8.86 -2.70
N PRO A 139 -17.55 8.90 -3.88
CA PRO A 139 -18.53 7.88 -4.26
C PRO A 139 -17.95 6.46 -4.32
N LEU A 140 -16.65 6.29 -4.61
CA LEU A 140 -16.00 4.98 -4.56
C LEU A 140 -15.95 4.48 -3.10
N LEU A 141 -15.40 5.27 -2.18
CA LEU A 141 -15.26 4.91 -0.77
C LEU A 141 -16.62 4.64 -0.10
N GLN A 142 -17.62 5.47 -0.40
CA GLN A 142 -18.98 5.32 0.14
C GLN A 142 -19.68 4.04 -0.32
N ARG A 143 -19.42 3.52 -1.53
CA ARG A 143 -19.94 2.22 -1.97
C ARG A 143 -19.44 1.06 -1.11
N TYR A 144 -18.25 1.20 -0.51
CA TYR A 144 -17.68 0.23 0.42
C TYR A 144 -18.07 0.49 1.89
N GLY A 145 -18.99 1.43 2.13
CA GLY A 145 -19.48 1.79 3.46
C GLY A 145 -18.50 2.61 4.30
N ILE A 146 -17.47 3.20 3.67
CA ILE A 146 -16.46 4.01 4.35
C ILE A 146 -16.99 5.45 4.42
N THR A 147 -16.96 6.06 5.61
CA THR A 147 -17.60 7.37 5.86
C THR A 147 -16.58 8.51 5.99
N GLU A 148 -16.94 9.71 5.52
CA GLU A 148 -16.09 10.91 5.64
C GLU A 148 -16.02 11.38 7.11
N THR A 149 -14.86 11.85 7.54
CA THR A 149 -14.63 12.47 8.85
C THR A 149 -13.67 13.64 8.73
N ASP A 150 -13.85 14.66 9.58
CA ASP A 150 -12.92 15.79 9.69
C ASP A 150 -11.63 15.40 10.43
N HIS A 151 -11.66 14.32 11.20
CA HIS A 151 -10.52 13.81 11.95
C HIS A 151 -10.48 12.29 11.85
N LEU A 152 -9.57 11.78 11.03
CA LEU A 152 -9.34 10.35 10.89
C LEU A 152 -8.48 9.84 12.04
N PHE A 153 -9.05 8.94 12.84
CA PHE A 153 -8.31 8.19 13.84
C PHE A 153 -7.67 6.96 13.17
N THR A 154 -6.35 6.93 13.09
CA THR A 154 -5.57 5.91 12.36
C THR A 154 -4.92 4.91 13.31
N VAL A 155 -4.28 3.89 12.73
CA VAL A 155 -3.46 2.94 13.48
C VAL A 155 -2.29 3.61 14.21
N TRP A 156 -1.76 4.72 13.69
CA TRP A 156 -0.66 5.44 14.32
C TRP A 156 -1.07 6.02 15.68
N ASP A 157 -2.34 6.38 15.83
CA ASP A 157 -2.93 6.91 17.06
C ASP A 157 -3.11 5.84 18.15
N THR A 158 -2.98 4.55 17.82
CA THR A 158 -3.02 3.45 18.80
C THR A 158 -1.64 3.01 19.27
N PHE A 159 -0.57 3.48 18.62
CA PHE A 159 0.78 3.03 18.92
C PHE A 159 1.40 3.79 20.09
N SER A 160 2.15 3.08 20.91
CA SER A 160 2.98 3.63 21.98
C SER A 160 4.22 2.75 22.17
N GLN A 161 5.12 3.12 23.09
CA GLN A 161 6.25 2.24 23.42
C GLN A 161 5.77 0.94 24.09
N GLU A 162 4.68 1.01 24.85
CA GLU A 162 4.09 -0.12 25.57
C GLU A 162 3.20 -0.98 24.66
N THR A 163 2.62 -0.37 23.63
CA THR A 163 1.74 -1.03 22.66
C THR A 163 2.18 -0.72 21.23
N PRO A 164 3.27 -1.31 20.73
CA PRO A 164 3.69 -1.13 19.35
C PRO A 164 2.79 -1.92 18.39
N GLY A 165 2.64 -1.42 17.16
CA GLY A 165 2.11 -2.20 16.04
C GLY A 165 3.20 -3.09 15.42
N GLU A 166 2.82 -4.25 14.91
CA GLU A 166 3.73 -5.22 14.28
C GLU A 166 3.37 -5.44 12.81
N CYS A 167 4.39 -5.39 11.96
CA CYS A 167 4.35 -5.79 10.56
C CYS A 167 5.26 -7.00 10.37
N ARG A 168 4.71 -8.09 9.86
CA ARG A 168 5.45 -9.32 9.57
C ARG A 168 5.39 -9.69 8.10
N ARG A 169 6.46 -10.29 7.63
CA ARG A 169 6.52 -10.86 6.30
C ARG A 169 5.59 -12.07 6.20
N ILE A 170 4.81 -12.15 5.13
CA ILE A 170 3.98 -13.31 4.81
C ILE A 170 4.63 -14.10 3.67
N SER A 171 4.62 -15.43 3.80
CA SER A 171 5.04 -16.34 2.74
C SER A 171 3.94 -17.34 2.46
N MET A 172 3.60 -17.50 1.18
CA MET A 172 2.59 -18.44 0.70
C MET A 172 3.22 -19.39 -0.31
N LYS A 173 3.15 -20.69 -0.04
CA LYS A 173 3.72 -21.73 -0.93
C LYS A 173 5.21 -21.48 -1.29
N GLY A 174 5.97 -20.90 -0.35
CA GLY A 174 7.38 -20.58 -0.53
C GLY A 174 7.66 -19.31 -1.36
N LEU A 175 6.64 -18.49 -1.62
CA LEU A 175 6.76 -17.18 -2.26
C LEU A 175 6.51 -16.07 -1.23
N ASP A 176 7.41 -15.10 -1.14
CA ASP A 176 7.22 -13.87 -0.36
C ASP A 176 7.36 -12.60 -1.23
N VAL A 177 7.26 -11.42 -0.59
CA VAL A 177 7.32 -10.13 -1.28
C VAL A 177 8.68 -9.80 -1.90
N TYR A 178 9.78 -10.36 -1.39
CA TYR A 178 11.10 -10.20 -2.00
C TYR A 178 11.23 -11.07 -3.25
N ASP A 179 10.71 -12.30 -3.22
CA ASP A 179 10.63 -13.14 -4.41
C ASP A 179 9.77 -12.49 -5.51
N ILE A 180 8.67 -11.83 -5.13
CA ILE A 180 7.82 -11.06 -6.04
C ILE A 180 8.62 -9.90 -6.65
N ALA A 181 9.37 -9.15 -5.84
CA ALA A 181 10.20 -8.06 -6.33
C ALA A 181 11.22 -8.55 -7.39
N GLU A 182 11.90 -9.67 -7.15
CA GLU A 182 12.84 -10.24 -8.13
C GLU A 182 12.14 -10.66 -9.43
N ARG A 183 10.96 -11.30 -9.35
CA ARG A 183 10.16 -11.66 -10.54
C ARG A 183 9.66 -10.45 -11.32
N LEU A 184 9.34 -9.35 -10.63
CA LEU A 184 8.96 -8.10 -11.29
C LEU A 184 10.18 -7.41 -11.93
N LYS A 185 11.38 -7.53 -11.33
CA LYS A 185 12.63 -7.04 -11.94
C LYS A 185 12.93 -7.73 -13.27
N GLU A 186 12.67 -9.04 -13.36
CA GLU A 186 12.74 -9.79 -14.63
C GLU A 186 11.74 -9.27 -15.69
N GLN A 187 10.66 -8.62 -15.27
CA GLN A 187 9.63 -8.01 -16.14
C GLN A 187 9.90 -6.53 -16.44
N GLY A 188 11.06 -5.99 -16.02
CA GLY A 188 11.45 -4.61 -16.27
C GLY A 188 11.28 -3.66 -15.10
N MET A 189 10.90 -4.14 -13.91
CA MET A 189 10.93 -3.32 -12.70
C MET A 189 12.36 -2.93 -12.36
N TYR A 190 12.58 -1.69 -11.93
CA TYR A 190 13.89 -1.19 -11.54
C TYR A 190 13.83 -0.45 -10.21
N ARG A 191 14.94 -0.51 -9.45
CA ARG A 191 15.12 0.28 -8.22
C ARG A 191 15.37 1.74 -8.62
N ALA A 192 14.47 2.64 -8.23
CA ALA A 192 14.59 4.06 -8.53
C ALA A 192 15.35 4.82 -7.42
N LYS A 193 15.13 4.47 -6.16
CA LYS A 193 15.79 5.11 -5.02
C LYS A 193 15.81 4.23 -3.78
N ILE A 194 16.67 4.60 -2.84
CA ILE A 194 16.67 4.12 -1.46
C ILE A 194 16.24 5.31 -0.59
N ILE A 195 15.32 5.09 0.32
CA ILE A 195 14.80 6.10 1.27
C ILE A 195 14.97 5.61 2.70
N GLU A 196 15.12 6.54 3.65
CA GLU A 196 15.11 6.25 5.09
C GLU A 196 13.66 6.32 5.63
N TYR A 197 13.36 5.57 6.70
CA TYR A 197 12.08 5.63 7.42
C TYR A 197 11.81 6.97 8.12
#